data_AF-A0A937WXD7-F1
#
_entry.id   AF-A0A937WXD7-F1
#
_cell.length_a   1.000
_cell.length_b   1.000
_cell.length_c   1.000
_cell.angle_alpha   90.00
_cell.angle_beta   90.00
_cell.angle_gamma   90.00
#
_symmetry.space_group_name_H-M   'P 1'
#
loop_
_entity.id
_entity.type
_entity.pdbx_description
1 polymer ?
#
loop_
_entity_poly.entity_id
_entity_poly.type
_entity_poly.pdbx_seq_one_letter_code
_entity_poly.pdbx_strand_id
1 'polypeptide(L)'
;MTAARIVSRLLLLLGVQLSAGFAITSDAWGQEASARFEEAVGLLNANRPTDASALLHETLATASGLALPAAVRAKAFTTLAMSEWAMYRRPSAEAALVSAIRTDARSFMAFGATWAKQIAGRFRGYPAFCRSRNAV
;
A
#
# COMPACT_ATOMS: atom_id res chain seq x y z
N MET A 1 -18.54 -25.08 -45.50
CA MET A 1 -18.78 -24.55 -44.14
C MET A 1 -17.75 -25.15 -43.18
N THR A 2 -16.56 -24.57 -42.95
CA THR A 2 -15.67 -25.20 -41.93
C THR A 2 -14.49 -24.37 -41.38
N ALA A 3 -13.88 -23.43 -42.11
CA ALA A 3 -12.68 -22.74 -41.59
C ALA A 3 -13.00 -21.51 -40.70
N ALA A 4 -13.92 -20.64 -41.12
CA ALA A 4 -14.18 -19.37 -40.44
C ALA A 4 -14.78 -19.51 -39.01
N ARG A 5 -15.57 -20.57 -38.77
CA ARG A 5 -16.16 -20.85 -37.45
C ARG A 5 -15.13 -21.37 -36.44
N ILE A 6 -14.09 -22.06 -36.91
CA ILE A 6 -13.02 -22.60 -36.06
C ILE A 6 -12.09 -21.47 -35.61
N VAL A 7 -11.66 -20.60 -36.53
CA VAL A 7 -10.80 -19.45 -36.22
C VAL A 7 -11.48 -18.49 -35.24
N SER A 8 -12.78 -18.22 -35.43
CA SER A 8 -13.55 -17.36 -34.53
C SER A 8 -13.73 -17.95 -33.12
N ARG A 9 -13.92 -19.27 -33.01
CA ARG A 9 -13.94 -19.97 -31.71
C ARG A 9 -12.56 -20.03 -31.05
N LEU A 10 -11.48 -20.18 -31.83
CA LEU A 10 -10.11 -20.17 -31.30
C LEU A 10 -9.74 -18.79 -30.74
N LEU A 11 -10.09 -17.71 -31.45
CA LEU A 11 -9.86 -16.34 -31.00
C LEU A 11 -10.65 -16.00 -29.73
N LEU A 12 -11.91 -16.48 -29.62
CA LEU A 12 -12.70 -16.32 -28.40
C LEU A 12 -12.10 -17.09 -27.23
N LEU A 13 -11.65 -18.33 -27.43
CA LEU A 13 -11.01 -19.13 -26.37
C LEU A 13 -9.67 -18.54 -25.92
N LEU A 14 -8.85 -18.04 -26.85
CA LEU A 14 -7.60 -17.33 -26.54
C LEU A 14 -7.84 -16.00 -25.81
N GLY A 15 -8.85 -15.23 -26.22
CA GLY A 15 -9.23 -13.98 -25.54
C GLY A 15 -9.75 -14.18 -24.12
N VAL A 16 -10.47 -15.28 -23.87
CA VAL A 16 -11.01 -15.65 -22.55
C VAL A 16 -9.91 -16.20 -21.63
N GLN A 17 -8.95 -16.98 -22.14
CA GLN A 17 -7.84 -17.49 -21.32
C GLN A 17 -6.88 -16.40 -20.85
N LEU A 18 -6.60 -15.40 -21.68
CA LEU A 18 -5.70 -14.29 -21.31
C LEU A 18 -6.32 -13.38 -20.24
N SER A 19 -7.62 -13.13 -20.31
CA SER A 19 -8.33 -12.30 -19.32
C SER A 19 -8.55 -13.01 -17.99
N ALA A 20 -8.86 -14.32 -18.01
CA ALA A 20 -8.94 -15.13 -16.79
C ALA A 20 -7.57 -15.30 -16.11
N GLY A 21 -6.49 -15.53 -16.89
CA GLY A 21 -5.14 -15.61 -16.35
C GLY A 21 -4.66 -14.30 -15.74
N PHE A 22 -5.00 -13.16 -16.35
CA PHE A 22 -4.68 -11.82 -15.83
C PHE A 22 -5.46 -11.50 -14.55
N ALA A 23 -6.74 -11.85 -14.47
CA ALA A 23 -7.54 -11.65 -13.26
C ALA A 23 -7.04 -12.49 -12.07
N ILE A 24 -6.78 -13.78 -12.28
CA ILE A 24 -6.29 -14.70 -11.23
C ILE A 24 -4.92 -14.26 -10.71
N THR A 25 -4.02 -13.84 -11.61
CA THR A 25 -2.71 -13.31 -11.21
C THR A 25 -2.85 -11.97 -10.50
N SER A 26 -3.72 -11.07 -10.95
CA SER A 26 -3.92 -9.77 -10.26
C SER A 26 -4.46 -9.91 -8.83
N ASP A 27 -5.35 -10.88 -8.57
CA ASP A 27 -5.89 -11.13 -7.23
C ASP A 27 -4.86 -11.79 -6.31
N ALA A 28 -4.11 -12.78 -6.80
CA ALA A 28 -3.06 -13.44 -6.02
C ALA A 28 -1.95 -12.47 -5.61
N TRP A 29 -1.55 -11.60 -6.55
CA TRP A 29 -0.56 -10.55 -6.28
C TRP A 29 -1.11 -9.45 -5.36
N GLY A 30 -2.40 -9.14 -5.45
CA GLY A 30 -3.07 -8.21 -4.54
C GLY A 30 -3.12 -8.71 -3.09
N GLN A 31 -3.34 -10.02 -2.90
CA GLN A 31 -3.32 -10.66 -1.59
C GLN A 31 -1.90 -10.71 -1.01
N GLU A 32 -0.91 -11.08 -1.80
CA GLU A 32 0.51 -11.10 -1.37
C GLU A 32 1.00 -9.70 -0.96
N ALA A 33 0.70 -8.68 -1.77
CA ALA A 33 1.04 -7.30 -1.43
C ALA A 33 0.34 -6.84 -0.13
N SER A 34 -0.91 -7.23 0.07
CA SER A 34 -1.64 -6.92 1.31
C SER A 34 -1.03 -7.61 2.53
N ALA A 35 -0.61 -8.87 2.40
CA ALA A 35 0.06 -9.60 3.47
C ALA A 35 1.39 -8.95 3.86
N ARG A 36 2.21 -8.55 2.87
CA ARG A 36 3.47 -7.83 3.11
C ARG A 36 3.27 -6.47 3.77
N PHE A 37 2.16 -5.79 3.49
CA PHE A 37 1.84 -4.54 4.18
C PHE A 37 1.49 -4.77 5.66
N GLU A 38 0.73 -5.82 5.98
CA GLU A 38 0.46 -6.19 7.38
C GLU A 38 1.75 -6.64 8.10
N GLU A 39 2.64 -7.35 7.41
CA GLU A 39 3.98 -7.68 7.94
C GLU A 39 4.79 -6.41 8.25
N ALA A 40 4.81 -5.43 7.35
CA ALA A 40 5.49 -4.16 7.58
C ALA A 40 4.93 -3.39 8.79
N VAL A 41 3.62 -3.45 9.02
CA VAL A 41 2.99 -2.91 10.23
C VAL A 41 3.47 -3.66 11.47
N GLY A 42 3.56 -4.98 11.41
CA GLY A 42 4.14 -5.81 12.48
C GLY A 42 5.59 -5.44 12.80
N LEU A 43 6.43 -5.26 11.79
CA LEU A 43 7.82 -4.83 11.93
C LEU A 43 7.94 -3.44 12.58
N LEU A 44 7.11 -2.49 12.15
CA LEU A 44 7.07 -1.17 12.76
C LEU A 44 6.66 -1.23 14.24
N ASN A 45 5.64 -2.04 14.57
CA ASN A 45 5.20 -2.25 15.96
C ASN A 45 6.26 -2.95 16.84
N ALA A 46 7.07 -3.81 16.22
CA ALA A 46 8.23 -4.44 16.82
C ALA A 46 9.47 -3.52 16.91
N ASN A 47 9.32 -2.22 16.61
CA ASN A 47 10.40 -1.22 16.63
C ASN A 47 11.52 -1.52 15.62
N ARG A 48 11.18 -2.09 14.46
CA ARG A 48 12.09 -2.37 13.34
C ARG A 48 11.74 -1.51 12.12
N PRO A 49 11.84 -0.17 12.20
CA PRO A 49 11.40 0.74 11.14
C PRO A 49 12.23 0.62 9.85
N THR A 50 13.50 0.22 9.95
CA THR A 50 14.35 -0.02 8.77
C THR A 50 13.82 -1.17 7.92
N ASP A 51 13.44 -2.27 8.56
CA ASP A 51 12.95 -3.46 7.87
C ASP A 51 11.55 -3.21 7.30
N ALA A 52 10.70 -2.52 8.06
CA ALA A 52 9.38 -2.09 7.60
C ALA A 52 9.48 -1.19 6.35
N SER A 53 10.38 -0.20 6.36
CA SER A 53 10.62 0.69 5.20
C SER A 53 11.13 -0.10 3.98
N ALA A 54 12.10 -0.99 4.16
CA ALA A 54 12.66 -1.80 3.08
C ALA A 54 11.57 -2.66 2.41
N LEU A 55 10.79 -3.39 3.23
CA LEU A 55 9.68 -4.23 2.75
C LEU A 55 8.61 -3.41 2.02
N LEU A 56 8.30 -2.21 2.51
CA LEU A 56 7.32 -1.33 1.89
C LEU A 56 7.79 -0.76 0.55
N HIS A 57 9.06 -0.34 0.43
CA HIS A 57 9.60 0.13 -0.85
C HIS A 57 9.58 -0.98 -1.90
N GLU A 58 10.00 -2.20 -1.53
CA GLU A 58 9.95 -3.36 -2.43
C GLU A 58 8.52 -3.68 -2.85
N THR A 59 7.60 -3.76 -1.87
CA THR A 59 6.21 -4.13 -2.13
C THR A 59 5.49 -3.07 -2.95
N LEU A 60 5.72 -1.77 -2.70
CA LEU A 60 5.10 -0.68 -3.47
C LEU A 60 5.67 -0.57 -4.90
N ALA A 61 6.96 -0.85 -5.08
CA ALA A 61 7.57 -0.89 -6.41
C ALA A 61 7.02 -2.04 -7.25
N THR A 62 6.93 -3.24 -6.67
CA THR A 62 6.38 -4.44 -7.33
C THR A 62 4.87 -4.34 -7.56
N ALA A 63 4.13 -3.72 -6.64
CA ALA A 63 2.70 -3.53 -6.76
C ALA A 63 2.27 -2.34 -7.64
N SER A 64 3.22 -1.61 -8.25
CA SER A 64 2.95 -0.40 -9.03
C SER A 64 2.04 -0.61 -10.26
N GLY A 65 1.83 -1.85 -10.69
CA GLY A 65 0.87 -2.24 -11.73
C GLY A 65 -0.41 -2.92 -11.24
N LEU A 66 -0.60 -3.11 -9.94
CA LEU A 66 -1.72 -3.86 -9.37
C LEU A 66 -2.89 -2.93 -9.01
N ALA A 67 -4.11 -3.40 -9.25
CA ALA A 67 -5.35 -2.74 -8.83
C ALA A 67 -5.63 -2.97 -7.34
N LEU A 68 -4.72 -2.48 -6.48
CA LEU A 68 -4.92 -2.53 -5.03
C LEU A 68 -5.99 -1.52 -4.59
N PRO A 69 -6.82 -1.86 -3.58
CA PRO A 69 -7.75 -0.90 -2.99
C PRO A 69 -7.03 0.34 -2.51
N ALA A 70 -7.60 1.53 -2.78
CA ALA A 70 -7.00 2.81 -2.39
C ALA A 70 -6.70 2.87 -0.89
N ALA A 71 -7.59 2.35 -0.04
CA ALA A 71 -7.40 2.27 1.40
C ALA A 71 -6.15 1.45 1.80
N VAL A 72 -5.88 0.34 1.12
CA VAL A 72 -4.72 -0.52 1.39
C VAL A 72 -3.43 0.19 1.00
N ARG A 73 -3.39 0.81 -0.18
CA ARG A 73 -2.24 1.62 -0.61
C ARG A 73 -2.00 2.82 0.30
N ALA A 74 -3.06 3.50 0.73
CA ALA A 74 -2.96 4.63 1.66
C ALA A 74 -2.37 4.17 3.01
N LYS A 75 -2.81 3.03 3.54
CA LYS A 75 -2.20 2.43 4.74
C LYS A 75 -0.71 2.13 4.53
N ALA A 76 -0.33 1.50 3.42
CA ALA A 76 1.07 1.19 3.11
C ALA A 76 1.96 2.46 3.07
N PHE A 77 1.52 3.51 2.36
CA PHE A 77 2.24 4.79 2.35
C PHE A 77 2.27 5.47 3.72
N THR A 78 1.22 5.31 4.52
CA THR A 78 1.18 5.83 5.89
C THR A 78 2.22 5.13 6.77
N THR A 79 2.29 3.80 6.72
CA THR A 79 3.30 3.00 7.42
C THR A 79 4.72 3.33 6.95
N LEU A 80 4.90 3.60 5.66
CA LEU A 80 6.18 4.03 5.13
C LEU A 80 6.59 5.40 5.69
N ALA A 81 5.69 6.38 5.65
CA ALA A 81 5.93 7.70 6.22
C ALA A 81 6.34 7.63 7.70
N MET A 82 5.67 6.78 8.48
CA MET A 82 6.00 6.55 9.89
C MET A 82 7.37 5.90 10.08
N SER A 83 7.69 4.91 9.26
CA SER A 83 8.98 4.20 9.31
C SER A 83 10.14 5.15 8.97
N GLU A 84 9.99 5.95 7.90
CA GLU A 84 10.98 6.96 7.52
C GLU A 84 11.12 8.06 8.58
N TRP A 85 10.02 8.48 9.21
CA TRP A 85 10.07 9.45 10.30
C TRP A 85 10.81 8.91 11.53
N ALA A 86 10.56 7.64 11.90
CA ALA A 86 11.25 6.98 13.01
C ALA A 86 12.77 6.86 12.78
N MET A 87 13.21 6.85 11.50
CA MET A 87 14.61 6.86 11.09
C MET A 87 15.18 8.27 10.87
N TYR A 88 14.45 9.33 11.20
CA TYR A 88 14.83 10.74 10.95
C TYR A 88 15.04 11.10 9.46
N ARG A 89 14.46 10.34 8.53
CA ARG A 89 14.55 10.56 7.08
C ARG A 89 13.40 11.45 6.60
N ARG A 90 13.46 12.73 6.99
CA ARG A 90 12.35 13.68 6.82
C ARG A 90 11.83 13.84 5.37
N PRO A 91 12.67 14.01 4.33
CA PRO A 91 12.16 14.16 2.96
C PRO A 91 11.40 12.93 2.47
N SER A 92 11.91 11.73 2.76
CA SER A 92 11.26 10.46 2.40
C SER A 92 9.93 10.29 3.13
N ALA A 93 9.89 10.65 4.42
CA ALA A 93 8.66 10.62 5.20
C ALA A 93 7.58 11.57 4.66
N GLU A 94 7.97 12.79 4.29
CA GLU A 94 7.07 13.79 3.71
C GLU A 94 6.54 13.31 2.34
N ALA A 95 7.39 12.75 1.48
CA ALA A 95 6.97 12.19 0.19
C ALA A 95 5.95 11.05 0.36
N ALA A 96 6.21 10.11 1.27
CA ALA A 96 5.29 9.00 1.56
C ALA A 96 3.95 9.51 2.13
N LEU A 97 3.98 10.54 2.98
CA LEU A 97 2.77 11.17 3.51
C LEU A 97 1.92 11.80 2.41
N VAL A 98 2.54 12.53 1.47
CA VAL A 98 1.81 13.10 0.32
C VAL A 98 1.15 11.99 -0.51
N SER A 99 1.85 10.89 -0.76
CA SER A 99 1.31 9.74 -1.48
C SER A 99 0.12 9.10 -0.74
N ALA A 100 0.19 8.97 0.59
CA ALA A 100 -0.92 8.44 1.39
C ALA A 100 -2.18 9.31 1.27
N ILE A 101 -2.04 10.62 1.43
CA ILE A 101 -3.15 11.58 1.36
C ILE A 101 -3.78 11.59 -0.04
N ARG A 102 -2.95 11.60 -1.10
CA ARG A 102 -3.43 11.57 -2.49
C ARG A 102 -4.17 10.28 -2.83
N THR A 103 -3.76 9.18 -2.21
CA THR A 103 -4.37 7.87 -2.46
C THR A 103 -5.73 7.75 -1.77
N ASP A 104 -5.80 8.01 -0.46
CA ASP A 104 -7.04 8.06 0.31
C ASP A 104 -6.81 8.78 1.66
N ALA A 105 -7.15 10.06 1.70
CA ALA A 105 -7.02 10.89 2.88
C ALA A 105 -7.80 10.35 4.09
N ARG A 106 -8.95 9.70 3.88
CA ARG A 106 -9.76 9.15 4.98
C ARG A 106 -9.03 7.99 5.66
N SER A 107 -8.51 7.05 4.87
CA SER A 107 -7.75 5.92 5.39
C SER A 107 -6.44 6.38 6.06
N PHE A 108 -5.75 7.36 5.47
CA PHE A 108 -4.59 8.00 6.09
C PHE A 108 -4.92 8.56 7.48
N MET A 109 -6.00 9.34 7.61
CA MET A 109 -6.38 9.94 8.89
C MET A 109 -6.77 8.88 9.93
N ALA A 110 -7.55 7.87 9.55
CA ALA A 110 -7.98 6.82 10.47
C ALA A 110 -6.80 5.98 10.99
N PHE A 111 -5.91 5.56 10.09
CA PHE A 111 -4.75 4.75 10.46
C PHE A 111 -3.69 5.59 11.16
N GLY A 112 -3.38 6.77 10.64
CA GLY A 112 -2.48 7.75 11.23
C GLY A 112 -2.84 8.12 12.67
N ALA A 113 -4.13 8.36 12.94
CA ALA A 113 -4.60 8.63 14.29
C ALA A 113 -4.47 7.41 15.23
N THR A 114 -4.71 6.21 14.73
CA THR A 114 -4.56 4.96 15.51
C THR A 114 -3.11 4.76 15.92
N TRP A 115 -2.18 4.91 14.97
CA TRP A 115 -0.75 4.83 15.25
C TRP A 115 -0.27 5.93 16.18
N ALA A 116 -0.70 7.18 15.97
CA ALA A 116 -0.32 8.30 16.85
C ALA A 116 -0.71 8.04 18.31
N LYS A 117 -1.86 7.39 18.55
CA LYS A 117 -2.28 6.95 19.90
C LYS A 117 -1.36 5.86 20.46
N GLN A 118 -0.98 4.88 19.65
CA GLN A 118 -0.08 3.78 20.07
C GLN A 118 1.35 4.27 20.35
N ILE A 119 1.80 5.29 19.63
CA ILE A 119 3.19 5.77 19.63
C ILE A 119 3.40 6.98 20.55
N ALA A 120 2.34 7.71 20.92
CA ALA A 120 2.42 8.81 21.89
C ALA A 120 3.04 8.40 23.24
N GLY A 121 3.08 7.11 23.57
CA GLY A 121 3.81 6.58 24.73
C GLY A 121 5.27 6.16 24.46
N ARG A 122 5.69 6.01 23.20
CA ARG A 122 6.95 5.33 22.80
C ARG A 122 7.96 6.24 22.09
N PHE A 123 7.50 7.29 21.40
CA PHE A 123 8.36 8.25 20.71
C PHE A 123 7.92 9.69 21.05
N ARG A 124 8.64 10.35 21.98
CA ARG A 124 8.52 11.80 22.19
C ARG A 124 9.13 12.52 20.97
N GLY A 125 8.36 12.69 19.91
CA GLY A 125 8.89 13.26 18.66
C GLY A 125 7.95 13.27 17.46
N TYR A 126 6.67 12.92 17.62
CA TYR A 126 5.64 13.16 16.60
C TYR A 126 4.76 14.38 16.97
N PRO A 127 5.27 15.63 16.93
CA PRO A 127 4.44 16.78 17.20
C PRO A 127 3.80 17.33 15.92
N ALA A 128 2.60 17.88 16.09
CA ALA A 128 1.96 18.90 15.27
C ALA A 128 1.21 18.52 13.98
N PHE A 129 1.69 17.63 13.09
CA PHE A 129 1.04 17.51 11.76
C PHE A 129 -0.40 16.97 11.81
N CYS A 130 -0.66 15.91 12.60
CA CYS A 130 -2.02 15.37 12.76
C CYS A 130 -2.89 16.19 13.73
N ARG A 131 -2.31 17.05 14.58
CA ARG A 131 -3.06 17.91 15.50
C ARG A 131 -3.62 19.16 14.84
N SER A 132 -2.95 19.72 13.83
CA SER A 132 -3.37 21.00 13.23
C SER A 132 -4.59 20.89 12.30
N ARG A 133 -4.92 19.70 11.78
CA ARG A 133 -6.07 19.50 10.86
C ARG A 133 -7.38 19.05 11.50
N ASN A 134 -7.42 18.79 12.82
CA ASN A 134 -8.66 18.60 13.56
C ASN A 134 -9.18 19.89 14.22
N ALA A 135 -8.58 21.04 13.88
CA ALA A 135 -8.95 22.36 14.41
C ALA A 135 -9.67 23.24 13.37
N VAL A 136 -10.14 22.67 12.26
CA VAL A 136 -10.97 23.35 11.25
C VAL A 136 -12.14 22.45 10.88
#